data_AF-A0A6J6GPH0-F1
#
_entry.id   AF-A0A6J6GPH0-F1
#
_cell.length_a   1.000
_cell.length_b   1.000
_cell.length_c   1.000
_cell.angle_alpha   90.00
_cell.angle_beta   90.00
_cell.angle_gamma   90.00
#
_symmetry.space_group_name_H-M   'P 1'
#
loop_
_entity.id
_entity.type
_entity.pdbx_description
1 polymer ?
#
loop_
_entity_poly.entity_id
_entity_poly.type
_entity_poly.pdbx_seq_one_letter_code
_entity_poly.pdbx_strand_id
1 'polypeptide(L)'
;MFLRDLADRYGGHQVCTVGKIDLFPNLVNVVPARAVLTLDIRNTDEALLAKAEAEVATFISELAADEGVSISSRVLARFEPVQFDESVIAMIETIADNQGNTVRRMPSGAGHDAQMLARVCPAAMIFVPSVKGISHNPAEYTDPIDLEAGANILLHTMLQLTELQEF
;
A
#
# COMPACT_ATOMS: atom_id res chain seq x y z
N MET A 1 22.16 -0.83 5.35
CA MET A 1 21.01 -1.34 6.13
C MET A 1 20.17 -2.17 5.18
N PHE A 2 20.11 -3.50 5.37
CA PHE A 2 19.63 -4.46 4.36
C PHE A 2 18.28 -4.12 3.73
N LEU A 3 17.25 -3.80 4.54
CA LEU A 3 15.91 -3.52 4.02
C LEU A 3 15.82 -2.27 3.14
N ARG A 4 16.64 -1.24 3.44
CA ARG A 4 16.72 -0.04 2.60
C ARG A 4 17.37 -0.37 1.26
N ASP A 5 18.48 -1.12 1.29
CA ASP A 5 19.16 -1.58 0.08
C ASP A 5 18.24 -2.45 -0.79
N LEU A 6 17.48 -3.37 -0.18
CA LEU A 6 16.48 -4.18 -0.89
C LEU A 6 15.45 -3.31 -1.61
N ALA A 7 14.89 -2.31 -0.93
CA ALA A 7 13.94 -1.38 -1.53
C ALA A 7 14.58 -0.57 -2.68
N ASP A 8 15.80 -0.08 -2.50
CA ASP A 8 16.53 0.69 -3.51
C ASP A 8 16.89 -0.17 -4.74
N ARG A 9 17.28 -1.43 -4.55
CA ARG A 9 17.62 -2.38 -5.62
C ARG A 9 16.43 -2.75 -6.50
N TYR A 10 15.28 -2.98 -5.90
CA TYR A 10 14.05 -3.25 -6.65
C TYR A 10 13.46 -1.98 -7.25
N GLY A 11 13.61 -0.85 -6.55
CA GLY A 11 13.11 0.45 -6.97
C GLY A 11 11.60 0.49 -7.19
N GLY A 12 11.15 1.54 -7.88
CA GLY A 12 9.75 1.69 -8.29
C GLY A 12 8.78 1.67 -7.09
N HIS A 13 7.95 0.62 -7.05
CA HIS A 13 6.91 0.45 -6.03
C HIS A 13 7.32 -0.45 -4.86
N GLN A 14 8.59 -0.88 -4.77
CA GLN A 14 9.08 -1.64 -3.64
C GLN A 14 9.26 -0.73 -2.42
N VAL A 15 8.58 -1.04 -1.33
CA VAL A 15 8.81 -0.40 -0.03
C VAL A 15 9.02 -1.45 1.06
N CYS A 16 9.90 -1.14 2.01
CA CYS A 16 10.20 -1.96 3.17
C CYS A 16 10.25 -1.07 4.41
N THR A 17 9.42 -1.34 5.41
CA THR A 17 9.30 -0.50 6.61
C THR A 17 9.38 -1.33 7.88
N VAL A 18 10.28 -0.93 8.78
CA VAL A 18 10.24 -1.37 10.18
C VAL A 18 9.55 -0.28 10.98
N GLY A 19 8.25 -0.49 11.26
CA GLY A 19 7.40 0.51 11.90
C GLY A 19 7.48 0.51 13.43
N LYS A 20 7.90 -0.60 14.03
CA LYS A 20 7.98 -0.78 15.48
C LYS A 20 9.16 -1.67 15.85
N ILE A 21 9.86 -1.31 16.92
CA ILE A 21 10.89 -2.12 17.56
C ILE A 21 10.69 -2.06 19.08
N ASP A 22 10.48 -3.21 19.70
CA ASP A 22 10.46 -3.38 21.14
C ASP A 22 11.74 -4.13 21.57
N LEU A 23 12.58 -3.46 22.36
CA LEU A 23 13.78 -4.05 22.95
C LEU A 23 13.47 -4.54 24.37
N PHE A 24 14.20 -5.57 24.81
CA PHE A 24 14.16 -6.05 26.18
C PHE A 24 15.58 -6.38 26.67
N PRO A 25 16.01 -5.92 27.86
CA PRO A 25 15.25 -5.15 28.85
C PRO A 25 15.13 -3.64 28.55
N ASN A 26 15.69 -3.16 27.43
CA ASN A 26 15.66 -1.75 27.01
C ASN A 26 16.31 -0.78 28.03
N LEU A 27 17.47 -1.17 28.56
CA LEU A 27 18.26 -0.34 29.48
C LEU A 27 19.53 0.15 28.76
N VAL A 28 19.89 1.41 28.98
CA VAL A 28 20.98 2.10 28.25
C VAL A 28 22.34 1.40 28.34
N ASN A 29 22.59 0.66 29.42
CA ASN A 29 23.86 0.02 29.73
C ASN A 29 23.78 -1.52 29.76
N VAL A 30 22.67 -2.11 29.29
CA VAL A 30 22.49 -3.57 29.25
C VAL A 30 22.23 -4.00 27.82
N VAL A 31 23.02 -4.95 27.33
CA VAL A 31 22.82 -5.54 26.00
C VAL A 31 21.41 -6.16 25.94
N PRO A 32 20.58 -5.82 24.94
CA PRO A 32 19.25 -6.41 24.80
C PRO A 32 19.32 -7.93 24.67
N ALA A 33 18.54 -8.63 25.49
CA ALA A 33 18.39 -10.08 25.41
C ALA A 33 17.36 -10.49 24.34
N ARG A 34 16.48 -9.56 23.91
CA ARG A 34 15.47 -9.81 22.88
C ARG A 34 15.08 -8.52 22.17
N ALA A 35 14.84 -8.62 20.87
CA ALA A 35 14.19 -7.60 20.06
C ALA A 35 12.95 -8.20 19.38
N VAL A 36 11.85 -7.45 19.36
CA VAL A 36 10.65 -7.79 18.58
C VAL A 36 10.39 -6.62 17.64
N LEU A 37 10.25 -6.89 16.35
CA LEU A 37 10.05 -5.87 15.33
C LEU A 37 8.91 -6.24 14.40
N THR A 38 8.29 -5.22 13.80
CA THR A 38 7.37 -5.39 12.68
C THR A 38 8.10 -5.08 11.38
N LEU A 39 7.76 -5.83 10.32
CA LEU A 39 8.26 -5.59 8.98
C LEU A 39 7.06 -5.58 8.02
N ASP A 40 6.94 -4.48 7.28
CA ASP A 40 5.97 -4.30 6.20
C ASP A 40 6.74 -4.25 4.88
N ILE A 41 6.40 -5.14 3.94
CA ILE A 41 7.00 -5.24 2.60
C ILE A 41 5.85 -5.09 1.60
N ARG A 42 5.96 -4.15 0.65
CA ARG A 42 4.94 -3.97 -0.40
C ARG A 42 5.58 -3.84 -1.76
N ASN A 43 4.88 -4.37 -2.76
CA ASN A 43 5.12 -4.14 -4.18
C ASN A 43 3.77 -4.21 -4.90
N THR A 44 3.63 -3.51 -6.02
CA THR A 44 2.44 -3.61 -6.88
C THR A 44 2.46 -4.82 -7.82
N ASP A 45 3.63 -5.47 -7.93
CA ASP A 45 3.84 -6.71 -8.68
C ASP A 45 4.05 -7.88 -7.71
N GLU A 46 3.20 -8.89 -7.81
CA GLU A 46 3.22 -10.07 -6.92
C GLU A 46 4.51 -10.89 -7.07
N ALA A 47 5.03 -11.01 -8.30
CA ALA A 47 6.24 -11.77 -8.55
C ALA A 47 7.47 -11.07 -7.96
N LEU A 48 7.50 -9.73 -7.99
CA LEU A 48 8.54 -8.95 -7.33
C LEU A 48 8.38 -8.99 -5.80
N LEU A 49 7.16 -8.89 -5.27
CA LEU A 49 6.90 -9.01 -3.83
C LEU A 49 7.39 -10.35 -3.29
N ALA A 50 7.02 -11.46 -3.93
CA ALA A 50 7.43 -12.80 -3.52
C ALA A 50 8.97 -12.98 -3.54
N LYS A 51 9.66 -12.38 -4.51
CA LYS A 51 11.14 -12.39 -4.54
C LYS A 51 11.74 -11.59 -3.39
N ALA A 52 11.22 -10.40 -3.11
CA ALA A 52 11.68 -9.59 -1.98
C ALA A 52 11.42 -10.30 -0.63
N GLU A 53 10.27 -10.93 -0.45
CA GLU A 53 9.95 -11.75 0.73
C GLU A 53 10.96 -12.91 0.90
N ALA A 54 11.32 -13.59 -0.19
CA ALA A 54 12.29 -14.69 -0.16
C ALA A 54 13.71 -14.23 0.16
N GLU A 55 14.15 -13.08 -0.39
CA GLU A 55 15.44 -12.47 -0.04
C GLU A 55 15.51 -12.08 1.43
N VAL A 56 14.43 -11.51 1.99
CA VAL A 56 14.34 -11.20 3.42
C VAL A 56 14.41 -12.47 4.27
N ALA A 57 13.68 -13.52 3.90
CA ALA A 57 13.71 -14.78 4.63
C ALA A 57 15.10 -15.41 4.65
N THR A 58 15.81 -15.36 3.52
CA THR A 58 17.19 -15.86 3.39
C THR A 58 18.13 -15.05 4.28
N PHE A 59 18.08 -13.71 4.18
CA PHE A 59 18.89 -12.82 5.00
C PHE A 59 18.66 -13.02 6.50
N ILE A 60 17.40 -13.21 6.94
CA ILE A 60 17.09 -13.49 8.35
C ILE A 60 17.72 -14.80 8.81
N SER A 61 17.69 -15.85 7.98
CA SER A 61 18.29 -17.14 8.31
C SER A 61 19.82 -17.05 8.42
N GLU A 62 20.46 -16.32 7.51
CA GLU A 62 21.91 -16.09 7.54
C GLU A 62 22.32 -15.27 8.77
N LEU A 63 21.59 -14.17 9.02
CA LEU A 63 21.83 -13.31 10.19
C LEU A 63 21.71 -14.07 11.51
N ALA A 64 20.73 -14.97 11.64
CA ALA A 64 20.57 -15.80 12.83
C ALA A 64 21.80 -16.68 13.10
N ALA A 65 22.38 -17.26 12.04
CA ALA A 65 23.57 -18.10 12.13
C ALA A 65 24.82 -17.28 12.44
N ASP A 66 25.02 -16.16 11.74
CA ASP A 66 26.20 -15.31 11.86
C ASP A 66 26.30 -14.65 13.24
N GLU A 67 25.17 -14.22 13.80
CA GLU A 67 25.10 -13.56 15.12
C GLU A 67 24.88 -14.55 16.27
N GLY A 68 24.67 -15.84 15.99
CA GLY A 68 24.42 -16.86 17.00
C GLY A 68 23.14 -16.64 17.80
N VAL A 69 22.10 -16.08 17.17
CA VAL A 69 20.80 -15.77 17.81
C VAL A 69 19.68 -16.62 17.21
N SER A 70 18.61 -16.82 17.98
CA SER A 70 17.38 -17.42 17.47
C SER A 70 16.44 -16.34 16.95
N ILE A 71 16.04 -16.44 15.68
CA ILE A 71 15.04 -15.56 15.07
C ILE A 71 13.83 -16.40 14.65
N SER A 72 12.64 -15.95 15.06
CA SER A 72 11.35 -16.51 14.63
C SER A 72 10.50 -15.41 14.02
N SER A 73 9.84 -15.69 12.91
CA SER A 73 8.90 -14.78 12.25
C SER A 73 7.50 -15.40 12.17
N ARG A 74 6.49 -14.54 12.10
CA ARG A 74 5.11 -14.94 11.79
C ARG A 74 4.50 -13.90 10.87
N VAL A 75 3.76 -14.36 9.86
CA VAL A 75 3.00 -13.47 8.97
C VAL A 75 1.77 -12.98 9.73
N LEU A 76 1.62 -11.66 9.85
CA LEU A 76 0.45 -11.04 10.48
C LEU A 76 -0.69 -10.87 9.47
N ALA A 77 -0.34 -10.44 8.26
CA ALA A 77 -1.23 -10.29 7.13
C ALA A 77 -0.40 -10.41 5.85
N ARG A 78 -0.99 -10.96 4.78
CA ARG A 78 -0.43 -10.96 3.43
C ARG A 78 -1.56 -10.70 2.45
N PHE A 79 -1.38 -9.71 1.60
CA PHE A 79 -2.35 -9.35 0.58
C PHE A 79 -1.65 -9.37 -0.78
N GLU A 80 -2.25 -10.06 -1.74
CA GLU A 80 -1.81 -9.97 -3.13
C GLU A 80 -2.16 -8.58 -3.69
N PRO A 81 -1.32 -8.01 -4.56
CA PRO A 81 -1.67 -6.83 -5.34
C PRO A 81 -2.98 -7.07 -6.09
N VAL A 82 -3.90 -6.12 -5.97
CA VAL A 82 -5.20 -6.21 -6.62
C VAL A 82 -5.22 -5.29 -7.82
N GLN A 83 -5.56 -5.86 -8.97
CA GLN A 83 -5.93 -5.10 -10.15
C GLN A 83 -7.42 -4.77 -10.07
N PHE A 84 -7.74 -3.49 -10.14
CA PHE A 84 -9.12 -3.02 -10.21
C PHE A 84 -9.69 -3.20 -11.62
N ASP A 85 -11.01 -3.15 -11.73
CA ASP A 85 -11.72 -3.41 -12.98
C ASP A 85 -11.45 -2.28 -13.99
N GLU A 86 -10.82 -2.63 -15.11
CA GLU A 86 -10.40 -1.69 -16.15
C GLU A 86 -11.57 -0.92 -16.76
N SER A 87 -12.76 -1.53 -16.86
CA SER A 87 -13.94 -0.85 -17.41
C SER A 87 -14.44 0.25 -16.48
N VAL A 88 -14.40 0.01 -15.16
CA VAL A 88 -14.77 1.02 -14.16
C VAL A 88 -13.71 2.13 -14.10
N ILE A 89 -12.42 1.80 -14.21
CA ILE A 89 -11.34 2.79 -14.29
C ILE A 89 -11.52 3.70 -15.50
N ALA A 90 -11.74 3.13 -16.69
CA ALA A 90 -11.92 3.90 -17.92
C ALA A 90 -13.18 4.80 -17.88
N MET A 91 -14.25 4.34 -17.22
CA MET A 91 -15.44 5.15 -16.97
C MET A 91 -15.11 6.35 -16.10
N ILE A 92 -14.42 6.15 -14.98
CA ILE A 92 -13.98 7.23 -14.08
C ILE A 92 -13.15 8.27 -14.84
N GLU A 93 -12.20 7.82 -15.67
CA GLU A 93 -11.35 8.72 -16.47
C GLU A 93 -12.17 9.56 -17.45
N THR A 94 -13.12 8.94 -18.14
CA THR A 94 -14.01 9.63 -19.09
C THR A 94 -14.88 10.68 -18.39
N ILE A 95 -15.43 10.34 -17.23
CA ILE A 95 -16.26 11.26 -16.43
C ILE A 95 -15.42 12.44 -15.96
N ALA A 96 -14.21 12.18 -15.47
CA ALA A 96 -13.32 13.23 -14.99
C ALA A 96 -12.92 14.19 -16.12
N ASP A 97 -12.59 13.67 -17.31
CA ASP A 97 -12.27 14.47 -18.50
C ASP A 97 -13.45 15.35 -18.94
N ASN A 98 -14.66 14.78 -18.98
CA ASN A 98 -15.88 15.52 -19.32
C ASN A 98 -16.20 16.66 -18.32
N GLN A 99 -15.77 16.52 -17.06
CA GLN A 99 -15.89 17.56 -16.04
C GLN A 99 -14.73 18.57 -16.06
N GLY A 100 -13.76 18.41 -16.96
CA GLY A 100 -12.60 19.29 -17.09
C GLY A 100 -11.51 19.04 -16.06
N ASN A 101 -11.50 17.89 -15.39
CA ASN A 101 -10.49 17.52 -14.41
C ASN A 101 -9.30 16.81 -15.06
N THR A 102 -8.08 17.10 -14.62
CA THR A 102 -6.90 16.33 -15.01
C THR A 102 -6.77 15.10 -14.12
N VAL A 103 -6.56 13.92 -14.71
CA VAL A 103 -6.40 12.66 -13.97
C VAL A 103 -5.11 11.94 -14.32
N ARG A 104 -4.71 11.03 -13.43
CA ARG A 104 -3.56 10.13 -13.60
C ARG A 104 -3.90 8.78 -13.00
N ARG A 105 -3.61 7.70 -13.75
CA ARG A 105 -3.59 6.35 -13.17
C ARG A 105 -2.44 6.19 -12.19
N MET A 106 -2.74 5.61 -11.04
CA MET A 106 -1.74 5.28 -10.04
C MET A 106 -2.17 4.09 -9.18
N PRO A 107 -1.22 3.28 -8.68
CA PRO A 107 -1.52 2.30 -7.65
C PRO A 107 -1.81 2.98 -6.32
N SER A 108 -2.61 2.34 -5.47
CA SER A 108 -2.68 2.72 -4.06
C SER A 108 -1.47 2.16 -3.30
N GLY A 109 -0.76 3.03 -2.59
CA GLY A 109 0.28 2.62 -1.66
C GLY A 109 -0.26 2.08 -0.32
N ALA A 110 -1.54 2.34 -0.01
CA ALA A 110 -2.21 1.93 1.22
C ALA A 110 -3.27 0.85 0.96
N GLY A 111 -3.53 0.02 1.96
CA GLY A 111 -4.65 -0.92 1.93
C GLY A 111 -5.97 -0.17 2.13
N HIS A 112 -6.99 -0.53 1.34
CA HIS A 112 -8.35 0.01 1.43
C HIS A 112 -9.37 -1.13 1.33
N ASP A 113 -10.56 -0.95 1.87
CA ASP A 113 -11.63 -1.96 1.82
C ASP A 113 -12.00 -2.36 0.38
N ALA A 114 -11.86 -1.44 -0.58
CA ALA A 114 -12.05 -1.71 -2.00
C ALA A 114 -11.17 -2.87 -2.51
N GLN A 115 -9.98 -3.08 -1.93
CA GLN A 115 -9.11 -4.21 -2.26
C GLN A 115 -9.77 -5.56 -1.92
N MET A 116 -10.58 -5.60 -0.87
CA MET A 116 -11.33 -6.81 -0.50
C MET A 116 -12.57 -6.97 -1.41
N LEU A 117 -13.25 -5.86 -1.74
CA LEU A 117 -14.43 -5.87 -2.61
C LEU A 117 -14.10 -6.31 -4.04
N ALA A 118 -12.93 -5.94 -4.57
CA ALA A 118 -12.46 -6.34 -5.90
C ALA A 118 -12.40 -7.87 -6.11
N ARG A 119 -12.42 -8.67 -5.04
CA ARG A 119 -12.46 -10.14 -5.12
C ARG A 119 -13.84 -10.69 -5.46
N VAL A 120 -14.90 -9.89 -5.30
CA VAL A 120 -16.29 -10.34 -5.42
C VAL A 120 -17.15 -9.46 -6.34
N CYS A 121 -16.67 -8.27 -6.73
CA CYS A 121 -17.32 -7.43 -7.73
C CYS A 121 -16.32 -6.54 -8.47
N PRO A 122 -16.68 -6.01 -9.66
CA PRO A 122 -15.95 -4.91 -10.29
C PRO A 122 -15.79 -3.75 -9.32
N ALA A 123 -14.55 -3.31 -9.11
CA ALA A 123 -14.23 -2.23 -8.19
C ALA A 123 -13.16 -1.33 -8.79
N ALA A 124 -13.16 -0.06 -8.40
CA ALA A 124 -12.12 0.92 -8.69
C ALA A 124 -12.08 1.95 -7.56
N MET A 125 -11.07 2.83 -7.57
CA MET A 125 -10.92 3.89 -6.58
C MET A 125 -10.71 5.24 -7.26
N ILE A 126 -11.24 6.29 -6.64
CA ILE A 126 -10.99 7.68 -7.03
C ILE A 126 -10.15 8.31 -5.92
N PHE A 127 -9.01 8.89 -6.28
CA PHE A 127 -8.17 9.65 -5.37
C PHE A 127 -8.22 11.14 -5.66
N VAL A 128 -8.16 11.91 -4.59
CA VAL A 128 -7.98 13.36 -4.59
C VAL A 128 -6.68 13.69 -3.85
N PRO A 129 -5.96 14.75 -4.23
CA PRO A 129 -4.67 15.05 -3.62
C PRO A 129 -4.83 15.46 -2.15
N SER A 130 -3.89 15.01 -1.31
CA SER A 130 -3.68 15.60 0.02
C SER A 130 -2.46 16.52 -0.05
N VAL A 131 -2.53 17.68 0.61
CA VAL A 131 -1.44 18.67 0.62
C VAL A 131 -0.17 18.04 1.17
N LYS A 132 0.90 18.06 0.36
CA LYS A 132 2.20 17.40 0.62
C LYS A 132 2.12 15.87 0.80
N GLY A 133 1.00 15.23 0.42
CA GLY A 133 0.81 13.78 0.57
C GLY A 133 0.78 13.32 2.04
N ILE A 134 0.45 14.21 2.97
CA ILE A 134 0.37 13.88 4.40
C ILE A 134 -0.90 13.06 4.65
N SER A 135 -0.77 11.98 5.42
CA SER A 135 -1.89 11.19 5.91
C SER A 135 -1.62 10.64 7.32
N HIS A 136 -2.66 10.23 8.05
CA HIS A 136 -2.59 9.77 9.45
C HIS A 136 -1.93 10.79 10.38
N ASN A 137 -2.14 12.07 10.09
CA ASN A 137 -1.57 13.18 10.83
C ASN A 137 -2.62 14.29 10.98
N PRO A 138 -2.70 15.00 12.13
CA PRO A 138 -3.64 16.12 12.29
C PRO A 138 -3.50 17.24 11.25
N ALA A 139 -2.35 17.34 10.56
CA ALA A 139 -2.12 18.28 9.47
C ALA A 139 -2.55 17.76 8.08
N GLU A 140 -3.13 16.56 8.00
CA GLU A 140 -3.75 16.03 6.78
C GLU A 140 -4.85 16.98 6.30
N TYR A 141 -4.79 17.36 5.01
CA TYR A 141 -5.68 18.35 4.44
C TYR A 141 -5.77 18.19 2.93
N THR A 142 -7.00 18.19 2.41
CA THR A 142 -7.33 18.26 0.99
C THR A 142 -8.09 19.55 0.72
N ASP A 143 -7.80 20.23 -0.39
CA ASP A 143 -8.50 21.45 -0.75
C ASP A 143 -9.99 21.15 -1.03
N PRO A 144 -10.94 21.98 -0.57
CA PRO A 144 -12.35 21.79 -0.85
C PRO A 144 -12.68 21.61 -2.34
N ILE A 145 -11.95 22.26 -3.26
CA ILE A 145 -12.15 22.10 -4.71
C ILE A 145 -11.82 20.68 -5.16
N ASP A 146 -10.75 20.09 -4.62
CA ASP A 146 -10.37 18.72 -4.92
C ASP A 146 -11.38 17.72 -4.35
N LEU A 147 -11.89 17.97 -3.14
CA LEU A 147 -12.96 17.17 -2.54
C LEU A 147 -14.25 17.20 -3.39
N GLU A 148 -14.65 18.39 -3.83
CA GLU A 148 -15.82 18.57 -4.69
C GLU A 148 -15.65 17.84 -6.03
N ALA A 149 -14.49 17.97 -6.68
CA ALA A 149 -14.19 17.25 -7.91
C ALA A 149 -14.27 15.73 -7.72
N GLY A 150 -13.64 15.19 -6.68
CA GLY A 150 -13.70 13.76 -6.37
C GLY A 150 -15.12 13.26 -6.09
N ALA A 151 -15.91 14.03 -5.34
CA ALA A 151 -17.30 13.69 -5.04
C ALA A 151 -18.20 13.74 -6.28
N ASN A 152 -18.01 14.71 -7.17
CA ASN A 152 -18.75 14.81 -8.43
C ASN A 152 -18.40 13.66 -9.38
N ILE A 153 -17.12 13.30 -9.51
CA ILE A 153 -16.71 12.14 -10.32
C ILE A 153 -17.35 10.85 -9.75
N LEU A 154 -17.33 10.66 -8.43
CA LEU A 154 -17.97 9.52 -7.77
C LEU A 154 -19.48 9.47 -8.06
N LEU A 155 -20.18 10.60 -7.89
CA LEU A 155 -21.62 10.71 -8.15
C LEU A 155 -21.97 10.26 -9.57
N HIS A 156 -21.29 10.82 -10.57
CA HIS A 156 -21.55 10.49 -11.97
C HIS A 156 -21.16 9.06 -12.32
N THR A 157 -20.10 8.53 -11.72
CA THR A 157 -19.69 7.12 -11.90
C THR A 157 -20.77 6.19 -11.38
N MET A 158 -21.30 6.46 -10.18
CA MET A 158 -22.38 5.66 -9.61
C MET A 158 -23.64 5.70 -10.47
N LEU A 159 -24.05 6.89 -10.95
CA LEU A 159 -25.20 7.02 -11.84
C LEU A 159 -25.02 6.18 -13.12
N GLN A 160 -23.87 6.31 -13.77
CA GLN A 160 -23.60 5.57 -15.01
C GLN A 160 -23.55 4.05 -14.77
N LEU A 161 -22.99 3.59 -13.65
CA LEU A 161 -23.02 2.17 -13.28
C LEU A 161 -24.44 1.64 -13.04
N THR A 162 -25.38 2.48 -12.58
CA THR A 162 -26.79 2.08 -12.42
C THR A 162 -27.56 2.04 -13.73
N GLU A 163 -27.19 2.85 -14.71
CA GLU A 163 -27.82 2.87 -16.04
C GLU A 163 -27.38 1.69 -16.92
N LEU A 164 -26.25 1.04 -16.60
CA LEU A 164 -25.76 -0.15 -17.28
C LEU A 164 -26.55 -1.43 -16.95
N GLN A 165 -27.61 -1.36 -16.12
CA GLN A 165 -28.51 -2.47 -15.90
C GLN A 165 -29.58 -2.57 -17.01
N GLU A 166 -29.16 -3.02 -18.19
CA GLU A 166 -29.97 -3.99 -18.94
C GLU A 166 -29.30 -5.37 -18.77
N PHE A 167 -29.78 -6.12 -17.78
CA PHE A 167 -29.62 -7.57 -17.70
C PHE A 167 -30.97 -8.24 -17.94
#